data_AF-A0A1A8PWG7-F1
#
_entry.id   AF-A0A1A8PWG7-F1
#
_cell.length_a   1.000
_cell.length_b   1.000
_cell.length_c   1.000
_cell.angle_alpha   90.00
_cell.angle_beta   90.00
_cell.angle_gamma   90.00
#
_symmetry.space_group_name_H-M   'P 1'
#
loop_
_entity.id
_entity.type
_entity.pdbx_description
1 polymer ?
#
loop_
_entity_poly.entity_id
_entity_poly.type
_entity_poly.pdbx_seq_one_letter_code
_entity_poly.pdbx_strand_id
1 'polypeptide(L)' 'MGQEPRTRSAAKVADEEINLYRLADCIHIDDNPLRWWKEHHSLYSHLSKLALCYLVVPGTSVPSERVFSTAGDIVTASRS' A
#
# COMPACT_ATOMS: atom_id res chain seq x y z
N MET A 1 -32.34 24.66 21.29
CA MET A 1 -30.88 24.56 20.99
C MET A 1 -30.52 23.09 20.94
N GLY A 2 -30.78 22.41 19.82
CA GLY A 2 -30.32 21.04 19.60
C GLY A 2 -28.97 21.10 18.91
N GLN A 3 -27.90 20.69 19.59
CA GLN A 3 -26.64 20.44 18.90
C GLN A 3 -26.79 19.11 18.16
N GLU A 4 -26.86 19.17 16.83
CA GLU A 4 -26.77 17.98 15.99
C GLU A 4 -25.43 17.26 16.25
N PRO A 5 -25.42 15.91 16.25
CA PRO A 5 -24.17 15.17 16.38
C PRO A 5 -23.29 15.54 15.19
N ARG A 6 -22.14 16.17 15.47
CA ARG A 6 -21.10 16.46 14.47
C ARG A 6 -20.59 15.12 13.91
N THR A 7 -21.26 14.59 12.89
CA THR A 7 -20.70 13.56 12.03
C THR A 7 -19.46 14.17 11.40
N ARG A 8 -18.30 13.76 11.90
CA ARG A 8 -17.01 14.19 11.37
C ARG A 8 -16.94 13.69 9.93
N SER A 9 -16.96 14.62 8.98
CA SER A 9 -16.88 14.28 7.56
C SER A 9 -15.59 13.49 7.30
N ALA A 10 -15.67 12.41 6.52
CA ALA A 10 -14.53 11.56 6.17
C ALA A 10 -13.36 12.36 5.57
N ALA A 11 -13.66 13.44 4.84
CA ALA A 11 -12.66 14.34 4.28
C ALA A 11 -11.84 15.06 5.37
N LYS A 12 -12.48 15.47 6.48
CA LYS A 12 -11.77 16.10 7.61
C LYS A 12 -10.89 15.10 8.34
N VAL A 13 -11.36 13.86 8.49
CA VAL A 13 -10.56 12.78 9.09
C VAL A 13 -9.33 12.49 8.24
N ALA A 14 -9.49 12.39 6.92
CA ALA A 14 -8.37 12.17 6.01
C ALA A 14 -7.33 13.31 6.04
N ASP A 15 -7.77 14.57 6.11
CA ASP A 15 -6.86 15.72 6.20
C ASP A 15 -6.02 15.68 7.49
N GLU A 16 -6.65 15.36 8.61
CA GLU A 16 -5.96 15.18 9.88
C GLU A 16 -4.99 14.00 9.86
N GLU A 17 -5.39 12.85 9.30
CA GLU A 17 -4.52 11.68 9.12
C GLU A 17 -3.26 12.05 8.31
N ILE A 18 -3.41 12.82 7.23
CA ILE A 18 -2.28 13.29 6.41
C ILE A 18 -1.37 14.23 7.21
N ASN A 19 -1.95 15.16 7.97
CA ASN A 19 -1.16 16.07 8.80
C ASN A 19 -0.39 15.32 9.90
N LEU A 20 -1.03 14.33 10.54
CA LEU A 20 -0.38 13.46 11.51
C LEU A 20 0.74 12.63 10.89
N TYR A 21 0.54 12.08 9.69
CA TYR A 21 1.57 11.31 8.99
C TYR A 21 2.78 12.17 8.61
N ARG A 22 2.57 13.43 8.22
CA ARG A 22 3.65 14.38 7.91
C ARG A 22 4.51 14.74 9.12
N LEU A 23 3.94 14.64 10.32
CA LEU A 23 4.63 14.90 11.59
C LEU A 23 5.23 13.63 12.19
N ALA A 24 4.87 12.45 11.68
CA ALA A 24 5.39 11.19 12.18
C ALA A 24 6.87 11.02 11.78
N ASP A 25 7.62 10.38 12.67
CA ASP A 25 9.01 10.03 12.39
C ASP A 25 9.10 8.96 11.29
N CYS A 26 10.17 9.05 10.50
CA CYS A 26 10.47 8.02 9.51
C CYS A 26 10.79 6.68 10.20
N ILE A 27 10.30 5.59 9.63
CA ILE A 27 10.68 4.24 10.05
C ILE A 27 12.16 3.96 9.75
N HIS A 28 12.79 3.04 10.49
CA HIS A 28 14.16 2.62 10.21
C HIS A 28 14.23 1.88 8.86
N ILE A 29 15.39 1.91 8.19
CA ILE A 29 15.56 1.26 6.87
C ILE A 29 15.37 -0.27 6.92
N ASP A 30 15.62 -0.88 8.08
CA ASP A 30 15.45 -2.32 8.32
C ASP A 30 14.00 -2.69 8.69
N ASP A 31 13.14 -1.71 8.95
CA ASP A 31 11.76 -1.95 9.32
C ASP A 31 10.87 -2.19 8.11
N ASN A 32 9.87 -3.05 8.28
CA ASN A 32 8.93 -3.35 7.22
C ASN A 32 7.80 -2.30 7.17
N PRO A 33 7.68 -1.51 6.08
CA PRO A 33 6.66 -0.47 5.97
C PRO A 33 5.23 -1.03 6.00
N LEU A 34 5.00 -2.22 5.44
CA LEU A 34 3.67 -2.86 5.47
C LEU A 34 3.26 -3.25 6.91
N ARG A 35 4.24 -3.65 7.73
CA ARG A 35 3.98 -3.94 9.15
C ARG A 35 3.66 -2.67 9.92
N TRP A 36 4.43 -1.60 9.69
CA TRP A 36 4.18 -0.30 10.31
C TRP A 36 2.76 0.21 10.00
N TRP A 37 2.33 0.16 8.72
CA TRP A 37 0.97 0.56 8.33
C TRP A 37 -0.12 -0.33 8.95
N LYS A 38 0.15 -1.61 9.18
CA LYS A 38 -0.78 -2.52 9.86
C LYS A 38 -0.93 -2.18 11.35
N GLU A 39 0.15 -1.80 12.01
CA GLU A 39 0.15 -1.39 13.42
C GLU A 39 -0.52 -0.02 13.60
N HIS A 40 -0.33 0.90 12.66
CA HIS A 40 -0.87 2.26 12.71
C HIS A 40 -2.22 2.43 11.99
N HIS A 41 -2.83 1.33 11.52
CA HIS A 41 -4.13 1.33 10.83
C HIS A 41 -5.22 2.07 11.61
N SER A 42 -5.24 1.91 12.94
CA SER A 42 -6.25 2.52 13.80
C SER A 42 -6.12 4.05 13.87
N LEU A 43 -4.91 4.58 13.68
CA LEU A 43 -4.62 6.01 13.63
C LEU A 43 -4.84 6.59 12.23
N TYR A 44 -4.55 5.79 11.20
CA TYR A 44 -4.61 6.16 9.78
C TYR A 44 -5.65 5.33 9.04
N SER A 45 -6.92 5.45 9.41
CA SER A 45 -7.99 4.56 8.95
C SER A 45 -8.26 4.60 7.43
N HIS A 46 -8.04 5.77 6.81
CA HIS A 46 -8.17 5.94 5.35
C HIS A 46 -6.82 5.82 4.67
N LEU A 47 -5.80 6.45 5.25
CA LEU A 47 -4.47 6.52 4.67
C LEU A 47 -3.75 5.15 4.66
N SER A 48 -3.93 4.31 5.68
CA SER A 48 -3.34 2.96 5.71
C SER A 48 -3.85 2.06 4.58
N LYS A 49 -5.13 2.17 4.21
CA LYS A 49 -5.72 1.40 3.10
C LYS A 49 -5.07 1.77 1.77
N LEU A 50 -4.86 3.07 1.53
CA LEU A 50 -4.17 3.55 0.34
C LEU A 50 -2.69 3.12 0.35
N ALA A 51 -2.00 3.33 1.47
CA ALA A 51 -0.59 2.99 1.59
C ALA A 51 -0.33 1.51 1.32
N LEU A 52 -1.18 0.60 1.84
CA LEU A 52 -1.08 -0.82 1.53
C LEU A 52 -1.28 -1.10 0.03
N CYS A 53 -2.26 -0.48 -0.63
CA CYS A 53 -2.43 -0.64 -2.07
C CYS A 53 -1.20 -0.19 -2.87
N TYR A 54 -0.59 0.94 -2.50
CA TYR A 54 0.59 1.44 -3.21
C TYR A 54 1.87 0.66 -2.90
N LEU A 55 2.06 0.21 -1.66
CA LEU A 55 3.26 -0.53 -1.24
C LEU A 55 3.26 -2.00 -1.67
N VAL A 56 2.09 -2.60 -1.88
CA VAL A 56 1.96 -3.98 -2.36
C VAL A 56 2.18 -4.08 -3.87
N VAL A 57 2.04 -2.98 -4.63
CA VAL A 57 2.38 -2.97 -6.06
C VAL A 57 3.89 -3.11 -6.18
N PRO A 58 4.42 -4.22 -6.75
CA PRO A 58 5.84 -4.35 -6.97
C PRO A 58 6.31 -3.21 -7.88
N GLY A 59 7.37 -2.50 -7.48
CA GLY A 59 7.94 -1.36 -8.22
C GLY A 59 8.58 -1.71 -9.57
N THR A 60 8.31 -2.91 -10.10
CA THR A 60 8.87 -3.43 -11.34
C THR A 60 7.73 -4.01 -12.18
N SER A 61 7.66 -3.66 -13.46
CA SER A 61 6.81 -4.28 -14.49
C SER A 61 7.17 -5.73 -14.82
N VAL A 62 7.91 -6.42 -13.95
CA VAL A 62 8.68 -7.65 -14.23
C VAL A 62 8.06 -8.98 -13.72
N PRO A 63 6.86 -9.08 -13.08
CA PRO A 63 6.31 -10.40 -12.78
C PRO A 63 5.88 -11.19 -14.03
N SER A 64 5.51 -10.50 -15.11
CA SER A 64 4.94 -11.10 -16.32
C SER A 64 5.97 -11.77 -17.23
N GLU A 65 7.24 -11.39 -17.17
CA GLU A 65 8.29 -11.97 -18.03
C GLU A 65 8.75 -13.35 -17.53
N ARG A 66 8.72 -13.60 -16.22
CA ARG A 66 9.17 -14.87 -15.64
C ARG A 66 8.26 -16.05 -16.00
N VAL A 67 6.99 -15.77 -16.34
CA VAL A 67 6.06 -16.78 -16.85
C VAL A 67 6.25 -17.03 -18.36
N PHE A 68 6.85 -16.08 -19.08
CA PHE A 68 7.06 -16.18 -20.53
C PHE A 68 8.38 -16.87 -20.88
N SER A 69 9.41 -16.80 -20.03
CA SER A 69 10.67 -17.52 -20.28
C SER A 69 10.57 -19.04 -20.12
N THR A 70 9.65 -19.55 -19.29
CA THR A 70 9.42 -21.01 -19.15
C THR A 70 8.63 -21.61 -20.33
N ALA A 71 7.86 -20.80 -21.06
CA ALA A 71 7.11 -21.25 -22.22
C ALA A 71 7.94 -21.32 -23.52
N GLY A 72 9.06 -20.60 -23.60
CA GLY A 72 9.95 -20.59 -24.76
C GLY A 72 10.86 -21.83 -24.87
N ASP A 73 11.22 -22.45 -23.75
CA ASP A 73 12.16 -23.58 -23.74
C ASP A 73 11.50 -24.93 -24.07
N ILE A 74 10.18 -25.04 -23.96
CA ILE A 74 9.42 -26.27 -24.26
C ILE A 74 9.20 -26.43 -25.78
N VAL A 75 9.21 -25.34 -26.56
CA VAL A 75 8.85 -25.38 -28.00
C VAL A 75 10.07 -25.58 -28.91
N THR A 76 11.30 -25.47 -28.41
CA THR A 76 12.51 -25.57 -29.25
C THR A 76 13.17 -26.97 -29.22
N ALA A 77 12.67 -27.89 -28.40
CA ALA A 77 13.21 -29.25 -28.28
C ALA A 77 12.58 -30.30 -29.23
N SER A 78 11.99 -29.89 -30.36
CA SER A 78 11.52 -30.81 -31.42
C SER A 78 11.85 -30.30 -32.82
N ARG A 79 13.13 -30.39 -33.18
CA ARG A 79 13.53 -30.63 -34.57
C ARG A 79 14.74 -31.55 -34.61
N SER A 80 14.49 -32.85 -34.59
CA SER A 80 15.36 -33.87 -35.18
C SER A 80 14.48 -34.96 -35.76
#